data_AF-A0A2G1ZYK7-F1
#
_entry.id   AF-A0A2G1ZYK7-F1
#
_cell.length_a   1.000
_cell.length_b   1.000
_cell.length_c   1.000
_cell.angle_alpha   90.00
_cell.angle_beta   90.00
_cell.angle_gamma   90.00
#
_symmetry.space_group_name_H-M   'P 1'
#
loop_
_entity.id
_entity.type
_entity.pdbx_description
1 polymer ?
#
loop_
_entity_poly.entity_id
_entity_poly.type
_entity_poly.pdbx_seq_one_letter_code
_entity_poly.pdbx_strand_id
1 'polypeptide(L)'
;MGKLQLTGYFDPKKPTIIFFHGWQPDTVKNKSRFDLCYMYKQANGQSSPRYNTLQYWKGWNVGVFYWNQFADEANVVDAEAKIYSAHGIMSMRWAYLYFEPMKSAPTKADV
;
A
#
# COMPACT_ATOMS: atom_id res chain seq x y z
N MET A 1 -9.12 6.95 -36.48
CA MET A 1 -8.39 7.12 -35.21
C MET A 1 -9.40 7.13 -34.08
N GLY A 2 -9.41 6.09 -33.23
CA GLY A 2 -10.35 6.01 -32.11
C GLY A 2 -10.00 7.04 -31.04
N LYS A 3 -10.99 7.84 -30.61
CA LYS A 3 -10.84 8.74 -29.45
C LYS A 3 -10.63 7.88 -28.20
N LEU A 4 -9.55 8.13 -27.46
CA LEU A 4 -9.38 7.57 -26.12
C LEU A 4 -10.51 8.11 -25.24
N GLN A 5 -11.43 7.24 -24.84
CA GLN A 5 -12.50 7.62 -23.93
C GLN A 5 -11.87 7.74 -22.54
N LEU A 6 -11.72 8.98 -22.03
CA LEU A 6 -11.26 9.24 -20.66
C LEU A 6 -12.36 8.84 -19.67
N THR A 7 -12.54 7.54 -19.48
CA THR A 7 -13.29 6.98 -18.36
C THR A 7 -12.28 6.61 -17.29
N GLY A 8 -11.92 7.52 -16.38
CA GLY A 8 -10.95 7.18 -15.35
C GLY A 8 -10.51 8.32 -14.44
N TYR A 9 -9.88 7.92 -13.33
CA TYR A 9 -9.29 8.78 -12.29
C TYR A 9 -8.09 9.63 -12.77
N PHE A 10 -7.75 9.59 -14.05
CA PHE A 10 -6.57 10.24 -14.63
C PHE A 10 -6.98 11.41 -15.56
N ASP A 11 -6.37 12.56 -15.35
CA ASP A 11 -6.58 13.78 -16.14
C ASP A 11 -5.24 14.20 -16.78
N PRO A 12 -5.11 14.16 -18.12
CA PRO A 12 -3.85 14.49 -18.79
C PRO A 12 -3.43 15.96 -18.66
N LYS A 13 -4.31 16.84 -18.17
CA LYS A 13 -4.00 18.25 -17.91
C LYS A 13 -3.45 18.49 -16.51
N LYS A 14 -3.49 17.49 -15.63
CA LYS A 14 -3.00 17.60 -14.25
C LYS A 14 -1.58 17.04 -14.13
N PRO A 15 -0.75 17.62 -13.27
CA PRO A 15 0.52 17.01 -12.90
C PRO A 15 0.26 15.67 -12.19
N THR A 16 1.25 14.77 -12.23
CA THR A 16 1.11 13.40 -11.73
C THR A 16 2.14 13.11 -10.64
N ILE A 17 1.68 12.51 -9.53
CA ILE A 17 2.51 11.91 -8.49
C ILE A 17 2.35 10.40 -8.57
N ILE A 18 3.47 9.69 -8.59
CA ILE A 18 3.51 8.25 -8.37
C ILE A 18 4.35 8.03 -7.13
N PHE A 19 3.71 7.54 -6.07
CA PHE A 19 4.35 7.25 -4.80
C PHE A 19 4.49 5.74 -4.62
N PHE A 20 5.71 5.31 -4.28
CA PHE A 20 6.03 3.95 -3.87
C PHE A 20 6.46 4.05 -2.41
N HIS A 21 5.83 3.30 -1.50
CA HIS A 21 6.44 3.20 -0.18
C HIS A 21 7.68 2.30 -0.24
N GLY A 22 8.47 2.30 0.84
CA GLY A 22 9.68 1.51 0.94
C GLY A 22 9.50 0.19 1.69
N TRP A 23 10.59 -0.54 1.82
CA TRP A 23 10.70 -1.68 2.72
C TRP A 23 10.46 -1.26 4.17
N GLN A 24 9.65 -2.03 4.89
CA GLN A 24 9.15 -1.68 6.22
C GLN A 24 9.05 -2.95 7.08
N PRO A 25 10.20 -3.49 7.53
CA PRO A 25 10.24 -4.69 8.34
C PRO A 25 9.50 -4.50 9.67
N ASP A 26 8.96 -5.59 10.18
CA ASP A 26 8.24 -5.74 11.45
C ASP A 26 6.95 -4.91 11.59
N THR A 27 6.49 -4.22 10.54
CA THR A 27 5.32 -3.34 10.66
C THR A 27 4.02 -4.10 10.91
N VAL A 28 3.84 -5.29 10.31
CA VAL A 28 2.66 -6.14 10.55
C VAL A 28 2.72 -6.72 11.96
N LYS A 29 3.89 -7.23 12.37
CA LYS A 29 4.13 -7.72 13.74
C LYS A 29 3.81 -6.65 14.79
N ASN A 30 4.22 -5.42 14.54
CA ASN A 30 4.02 -4.28 15.44
C ASN A 30 2.62 -3.65 15.31
N LYS A 31 1.72 -4.21 14.48
CA LYS A 31 0.38 -3.68 14.20
C LYS A 31 0.41 -2.20 13.79
N SER A 32 1.47 -1.81 13.10
CA SER A 32 1.72 -0.45 12.64
C SER A 32 1.59 -0.39 11.12
N ARG A 33 1.21 0.76 10.58
CA ARG A 33 1.10 0.97 9.14
C ARG A 33 1.60 2.35 8.79
N PHE A 34 2.32 2.46 7.68
CA PHE A 34 2.59 3.74 7.07
C PHE A 34 1.28 4.40 6.66
N ASP A 35 1.14 5.67 7.01
CA ASP A 35 0.16 6.57 6.42
C ASP A 35 0.89 7.76 5.78
N LEU A 36 0.16 8.59 5.05
CA LEU A 36 0.71 9.81 4.45
C LEU A 36 0.71 11.01 5.42
N CYS A 37 0.59 10.73 6.73
CA CYS A 37 0.62 11.73 7.77
C CYS A 37 1.92 11.63 8.57
N TYR A 38 2.79 12.62 8.46
CA TYR A 38 4.09 12.58 9.14
C TYR A 38 4.26 13.68 10.17
N MET A 39 5.12 13.40 11.14
CA MET A 39 5.69 14.36 12.08
C MET A 39 7.21 14.21 12.00
N TYR A 40 7.95 15.30 12.16
CA TYR A 40 9.41 15.25 12.21
C TYR A 40 9.92 16.04 13.43
N LYS A 41 11.18 15.77 13.81
CA LYS A 41 11.85 16.53 14.86
C LYS A 41 12.41 17.82 14.29
N GLN A 42 12.02 18.94 14.87
CA GLN A 42 12.56 20.26 14.55
C GLN A 42 13.93 20.45 15.20
N ALA A 43 14.70 21.43 14.72
CA ALA A 43 16.05 21.72 15.24
C ALA A 43 16.07 22.06 16.75
N ASN A 44 14.96 22.56 17.29
CA ASN A 44 14.79 22.85 18.72
C ASN A 44 14.36 21.62 19.54
N GLY A 45 14.36 20.41 18.95
CA GLY A 45 13.97 19.16 19.61
C GLY A 45 12.45 18.92 19.73
N GLN A 46 11.62 19.91 19.41
CA GLN A 46 10.17 19.76 19.42
C GLN A 46 9.69 18.95 18.21
N SER A 47 8.61 18.19 18.39
CA SER A 47 7.95 17.54 17.26
C SER A 47 7.16 18.56 16.46
N SER A 48 7.15 18.44 15.14
CA SER A 48 6.29 19.25 14.29
C SER A 48 4.80 18.92 14.52
N PRO A 49 3.87 19.79 14.09
CA PRO A 49 2.48 19.36 13.89
C PRO A 49 2.41 18.14 12.95
N ARG A 50 1.31 17.39 13.01
CA ARG A 50 1.05 16.30 12.07
C ARG A 50 0.66 16.90 10.72
N TYR A 51 1.44 16.62 9.68
CA TYR A 51 1.17 17.07 8.32
C TYR A 51 0.44 15.97 7.55
N ASN A 52 -0.73 16.29 6.98
CA ASN A 52 -1.41 15.40 6.03
C ASN A 52 -0.94 15.70 4.60
N THR A 53 -0.04 14.87 4.09
CA THR A 53 0.57 15.07 2.76
C THR A 53 -0.46 15.06 1.63
N LEU A 54 -1.55 14.30 1.78
CA LEU A 54 -2.61 14.20 0.77
C LEU A 54 -3.31 15.55 0.49
N GLN A 55 -3.35 16.45 1.47
CA GLN A 55 -3.92 17.79 1.27
C GLN A 55 -3.14 18.59 0.22
N TYR A 56 -1.83 18.40 0.15
CA TYR A 56 -0.96 19.08 -0.80
C TYR A 56 -0.97 18.45 -2.20
N TRP A 57 -1.48 17.23 -2.34
CA TRP A 57 -1.63 16.54 -3.62
C TRP A 57 -2.99 16.82 -4.29
N LYS A 58 -3.83 17.66 -3.68
CA LYS A 58 -5.12 18.04 -4.24
C LYS A 58 -4.92 18.68 -5.62
N GLY A 59 -5.63 18.16 -6.62
CA GLY A 59 -5.53 18.63 -8.00
C GLY A 59 -4.46 17.94 -8.85
N TRP A 60 -3.76 16.94 -8.31
CA TRP A 60 -2.84 16.07 -9.06
C TRP A 60 -3.53 14.75 -9.42
N ASN A 61 -3.02 14.05 -10.43
CA ASN A 61 -3.24 12.61 -10.55
C ASN A 61 -2.34 11.91 -9.53
N VAL A 62 -2.90 11.01 -8.73
CA VAL A 62 -2.14 10.34 -7.67
C VAL A 62 -2.24 8.83 -7.84
N GLY A 63 -1.09 8.19 -8.05
CA GLY A 63 -0.93 6.74 -7.94
C GLY A 63 -0.12 6.40 -6.69
N VAL A 64 -0.65 5.49 -5.86
CA VAL A 64 0.05 4.99 -4.67
C VAL A 64 0.23 3.49 -4.82
N PHE A 65 1.49 3.05 -4.93
CA PHE A 65 1.83 1.65 -4.86
C PHE A 65 2.10 1.26 -3.40
N TYR A 66 1.07 0.70 -2.75
CA TYR A 66 1.08 0.25 -1.35
C TYR A 66 1.24 -1.27 -1.21
N TRP A 67 2.47 -1.74 -1.31
CA TRP A 67 2.99 -3.09 -1.07
C TRP A 67 3.30 -3.46 0.41
N ASN A 68 2.51 -2.98 1.39
CA ASN A 68 2.78 -3.26 2.82
C ASN A 68 2.67 -4.75 3.18
N GLN A 69 1.87 -5.50 2.42
CA GLN A 69 1.71 -6.96 2.55
C GLN A 69 3.02 -7.71 2.25
N PHE A 70 3.94 -7.09 1.51
CA PHE A 70 5.17 -7.70 1.02
C PHE A 70 6.39 -7.16 1.75
N ALA A 71 6.30 -5.92 2.25
CA ALA A 71 7.39 -5.17 2.87
C ALA A 71 7.81 -5.65 4.27
N ASP A 72 7.02 -6.54 4.90
CA ASP A 72 7.36 -7.13 6.19
C ASP A 72 8.22 -8.39 6.00
N GLU A 73 9.48 -8.15 5.64
CA GLU A 73 10.51 -9.16 5.41
C GLU A 73 11.81 -8.75 6.10
N ALA A 74 12.63 -9.73 6.47
CA ALA A 74 13.93 -9.46 7.12
C ALA A 74 14.97 -8.86 6.16
N ASN A 75 14.78 -9.03 4.85
CA ASN A 75 15.66 -8.51 3.81
C ASN A 75 14.83 -7.81 2.71
N VAL A 76 15.30 -6.65 2.24
CA VAL A 76 14.67 -5.89 1.15
C VAL A 76 14.54 -6.70 -0.14
N VAL A 77 15.51 -7.57 -0.43
CA VAL A 77 15.49 -8.37 -1.66
C VAL A 77 14.38 -9.42 -1.64
N ASP A 78 14.09 -9.98 -0.45
CA ASP A 78 12.99 -10.93 -0.28
C ASP A 78 11.63 -10.24 -0.42
N ALA A 79 11.56 -9.01 0.08
CA ALA A 79 10.40 -8.14 -0.04
C ALA A 79 10.13 -7.76 -1.51
N GLU A 80 11.21 -7.42 -2.25
CA GLU A 80 11.14 -7.06 -3.67
C GLU A 80 10.76 -8.26 -4.56
N ALA A 81 11.30 -9.45 -4.28
CA ALA A 81 11.00 -10.66 -5.04
C ALA A 81 9.48 -10.95 -5.15
N LYS A 82 8.72 -10.60 -4.11
CA LYS A 82 7.26 -10.74 -4.05
C LYS A 82 6.48 -9.75 -4.93
N ILE A 83 7.08 -8.61 -5.26
CA ILE A 83 6.50 -7.66 -6.22
C ILE A 83 6.41 -8.30 -7.61
N TYR A 84 7.41 -9.10 -7.96
CA TYR A 84 7.50 -9.73 -9.28
C TYR A 84 6.71 -11.05 -9.39
N SER A 85 6.64 -11.86 -8.32
CA SER A 85 5.92 -13.12 -8.36
C SER A 85 5.42 -13.58 -6.98
N ALA A 86 4.16 -14.02 -6.94
CA ALA A 86 3.58 -14.64 -5.76
C ALA A 86 4.13 -16.07 -5.48
N HIS A 87 4.75 -16.70 -6.47
CA HIS A 87 5.18 -18.10 -6.47
C HIS A 87 6.69 -18.27 -6.65
N GLY A 88 7.47 -17.20 -6.44
CA GLY A 88 8.93 -17.26 -6.49
C GLY A 88 9.54 -17.98 -5.28
N ILE A 89 10.88 -18.01 -5.25
CA ILE A 89 11.67 -18.56 -4.13
C ILE A 89 11.27 -17.93 -2.78
N MET A 90 10.90 -16.65 -2.81
CA MET A 90 10.36 -15.90 -1.69
C MET A 90 8.84 -15.78 -1.83
N SER A 91 8.15 -16.91 -1.74
CA SER A 91 6.68 -16.99 -1.87
C SER A 91 5.92 -16.10 -0.87
N MET A 92 4.66 -15.82 -1.18
CA MET A 92 3.80 -15.03 -0.32
C MET A 92 3.56 -15.68 1.05
N ARG A 93 3.61 -14.88 2.11
CA ARG A 93 3.31 -15.30 3.49
C ARG A 93 2.00 -14.69 3.92
N TRP A 94 0.92 -15.11 3.26
CA TRP A 94 -0.42 -14.71 3.66
C TRP A 94 -0.73 -15.38 5.00
N ALA A 95 -0.88 -14.58 6.06
CA ALA A 95 -1.69 -15.05 7.16
C ALA A 95 -3.13 -15.06 6.64
N TYR A 96 -3.66 -16.24 6.30
CA TYR A 96 -5.10 -16.38 6.30
C TYR A 96 -5.53 -16.06 7.73
N LEU A 97 -6.28 -14.96 7.89
CA LEU A 97 -7.15 -14.82 9.05
C LEU A 97 -8.15 -15.95 8.90
N TYR A 98 -7.81 -17.13 9.43
CA TYR A 98 -8.76 -18.21 9.54
C TYR A 98 -9.91 -17.65 10.37
N PHE A 99 -11.00 -17.39 9.67
CA PHE A 99 -12.35 -17.44 10.20
C PHE A 99 -12.40 -18.62 11.19
N GLU A 100 -13.11 -18.43 12.30
CA GLU A 100 -13.70 -19.54 13.03
C GLU A 100 -14.12 -20.64 12.02
N PRO A 101 -13.87 -21.92 12.32
CA PRO A 101 -14.12 -22.99 11.35
C PRO A 101 -15.53 -22.83 10.78
N MET A 102 -15.62 -22.51 9.48
CA MET A 102 -16.91 -22.43 8.80
C MET A 102 -17.61 -23.76 9.05
N LYS A 103 -18.78 -23.72 9.70
CA LYS A 103 -19.56 -24.92 10.03
C LYS A 103 -20.05 -25.70 8.81
N SER A 104 -19.89 -25.18 7.60
CA SER A 104 -19.96 -25.89 6.32
C SER A 104 -19.77 -24.87 5.19
N ALA A 105 -19.40 -25.33 4.00
CA ALA A 105 -19.27 -24.47 2.82
C ALA A 105 -20.65 -23.94 2.37
N PRO A 106 -20.77 -22.66 1.96
CA PRO A 106 -22.03 -22.12 1.43
C PRO A 106 -22.37 -22.77 0.09
N THR A 107 -23.66 -23.04 -0.12
CA THR A 107 -24.16 -23.66 -1.34
C THR A 107 -24.61 -22.59 -2.34
N LYS A 108 -24.76 -22.97 -3.62
CA LYS A 108 -25.07 -22.09 -4.76
C LYS A 108 -26.38 -21.27 -4.66
N ALA A 109 -27.09 -21.30 -3.54
CA ALA A 109 -28.29 -20.49 -3.32
C ALA A 109 -27.99 -19.10 -2.73
N ASP A 110 -26.75 -18.83 -2.31
CA ASP A 110 -26.38 -17.61 -1.58
C ASP A 110 -25.64 -16.54 -2.43
N VAL A 111 -25.80 -16.56 -3.76
CA VAL A 111 -25.27 -15.52 -4.69
C VAL A 111 -26.40 -14.91 -5.50
#